data_AF-A0A5M9UE97-F1
#
_entry.id   AF-A0A5M9UE97-F1
#
_cell.length_a   1.000
_cell.length_b   1.000
_cell.length_c   1.000
_cell.angle_alpha   90.00
_cell.angle_beta   90.00
_cell.angle_gamma   90.00
#
_symmetry.space_group_name_H-M   'P 1'
#
loop_
_entity.id
_entity.type
_entity.pdbx_description
1 polymer ?
#
loop_
_entity_poly.entity_id
_entity_poly.type
_entity_poly.pdbx_seq_one_letter_code
_entity_poly.pdbx_strand_id
1 'polypeptide(L)'
;MIKYRYIMEYKEDFNEVIVDLGIDSSLKNGYLISNSLGSDIFGDFVAIEEEIGNLIEVLKGKITLYEGGGNVNLIKSDKSFTTFEDIFAEEDEEDSTCEIETLEYIKILLIWAKENFQYKSQRGVILKEEAELALDWINKKYIEICEIESQ
;
A
#
# COMPACT_ATOMS: atom_id res chain seq x y z
N MET A 1 7.57 6.75 10.75
CA MET A 1 8.15 7.39 9.55
C MET A 1 8.46 6.29 8.56
N ILE A 2 8.23 6.48 7.26
CA ILE A 2 8.58 5.47 6.24
C ILE A 2 10.11 5.46 6.07
N LYS A 3 10.70 4.27 6.00
CA LYS A 3 12.15 4.04 5.83
C LYS A 3 12.66 4.44 4.44
N TYR A 4 11.84 4.25 3.42
CA TYR A 4 12.16 4.45 2.00
C TYR A 4 11.83 5.87 1.53
N ARG A 5 12.60 6.33 0.54
CA ARG A 5 12.33 7.55 -0.23
C ARG A 5 11.18 7.29 -1.18
N TYR A 6 10.28 8.26 -1.24
CA TYR A 6 9.18 8.25 -2.19
C TYR A 6 8.82 9.68 -2.57
N ILE A 7 8.13 9.82 -3.69
CA ILE A 7 7.47 11.05 -4.11
C ILE A 7 5.98 10.79 -4.26
N MET A 8 5.18 11.82 -3.97
CA MET A 8 3.74 11.78 -4.18
C MET A 8 3.39 12.63 -5.40
N GLU A 9 2.63 12.05 -6.32
CA GLU A 9 2.12 12.75 -7.49
C GLU A 9 0.58 12.70 -7.51
N TYR A 10 -0.03 13.85 -7.77
CA TYR A 10 -1.49 13.98 -7.87
C TYR A 10 -1.87 14.00 -9.36
N LYS A 11 -2.59 12.97 -9.83
CA LYS A 11 -2.99 12.85 -11.23
C LYS A 11 -4.43 13.32 -11.41
N GLU A 12 -4.58 14.56 -11.90
CA GLU A 12 -5.89 15.18 -12.07
C GLU A 12 -6.81 14.43 -13.04
N ASP A 13 -6.24 13.86 -14.11
CA ASP A 13 -7.01 13.15 -15.15
C ASP A 13 -7.67 11.87 -14.62
N PHE A 14 -7.08 11.26 -13.57
CA PHE A 14 -7.55 10.03 -12.96
C PHE A 14 -8.16 10.24 -11.56
N ASN A 15 -8.03 11.44 -11.00
CA ASN A 15 -8.38 11.77 -9.60
C ASN A 15 -7.72 10.83 -8.57
N GLU A 16 -6.44 10.53 -8.78
CA GLU A 16 -5.67 9.57 -8.00
C GLU A 16 -4.35 10.15 -7.51
N VAL A 17 -3.87 9.56 -6.41
CA VAL A 17 -2.54 9.83 -5.86
C VAL A 17 -1.63 8.65 -6.17
N ILE A 18 -0.48 8.94 -6.76
CA ILE A 18 0.59 7.97 -7.01
C ILE A 18 1.68 8.17 -5.96
N VAL A 19 2.11 7.08 -5.34
CA VAL A 19 3.31 7.02 -4.51
C VAL A 19 4.40 6.34 -5.32
N ASP A 20 5.35 7.11 -5.84
CA ASP A 20 6.48 6.58 -6.63
C ASP A 20 7.66 6.25 -5.70
N LEU A 21 7.92 4.94 -5.59
CA LEU A 21 8.98 4.31 -4.82
C LEU A 21 10.16 3.87 -5.71
N GLY A 22 10.06 4.01 -7.03
CA GLY A 22 11.13 3.69 -7.98
C GLY A 22 12.34 4.61 -7.85
N ILE A 23 12.17 5.75 -7.18
CA ILE A 23 13.26 6.70 -6.90
C ILE A 23 14.22 6.23 -5.78
N ASP A 24 13.85 5.23 -4.98
CA ASP A 24 14.71 4.73 -3.90
C ASP A 24 15.63 3.63 -4.42
N SER A 25 16.92 3.96 -4.59
CA SER A 25 17.94 3.02 -5.05
C SER A 25 18.20 1.84 -4.11
N SER A 26 17.74 1.90 -2.85
CA SER A 26 17.85 0.81 -1.88
C SER A 26 16.69 -0.19 -1.98
N LEU A 27 15.61 0.17 -2.68
CA LEU A 27 14.45 -0.68 -2.89
C LEU A 27 14.44 -1.19 -4.33
N LYS A 28 14.95 -2.41 -4.52
CA LYS A 28 14.97 -3.05 -5.84
C LYS A 28 13.54 -3.16 -6.37
N ASN A 29 13.31 -2.68 -7.60
CA ASN A 29 12.02 -2.71 -8.28
C ASN A 29 10.86 -2.09 -7.50
N GLY A 30 11.13 -1.03 -6.72
CA GLY A 30 10.11 -0.33 -5.92
C GLY A 30 8.88 0.14 -6.72
N TYR A 31 9.01 0.31 -8.03
CA TYR A 31 7.88 0.60 -8.93
C TYR A 31 6.77 -0.46 -8.89
N LEU A 32 7.06 -1.71 -8.51
CA LEU A 32 6.05 -2.76 -8.37
C LEU A 32 5.05 -2.44 -7.25
N ILE A 33 5.53 -1.85 -6.16
CA ILE A 33 4.66 -1.35 -5.07
C ILE A 33 3.81 -0.19 -5.58
N SER A 34 4.42 0.76 -6.30
CA SER A 34 3.71 1.88 -6.91
C SER A 34 2.59 1.42 -7.85
N ASN A 35 2.85 0.40 -8.66
CA ASN A 35 1.87 -0.21 -9.55
C ASN A 35 0.73 -0.90 -8.79
N SER A 36 1.02 -1.61 -7.68
CA SER A 36 -0.03 -2.19 -6.83
C SER A 36 -0.97 -1.12 -6.30
N LEU A 37 -0.43 -0.01 -5.80
CA LEU A 37 -1.22 1.06 -5.20
C LEU A 37 -2.11 1.78 -6.22
N GLY A 38 -1.67 1.88 -7.47
CA GLY A 38 -2.46 2.42 -8.58
C GLY A 38 -3.42 1.41 -9.24
N SER A 39 -3.52 0.18 -8.72
CA SER A 39 -4.38 -0.86 -9.27
C SER A 39 -5.80 -0.76 -8.76
N ASP A 40 -6.76 -1.28 -9.54
CA ASP A 40 -8.18 -1.40 -9.19
C ASP A 40 -8.43 -2.17 -7.87
N ILE A 41 -7.43 -2.89 -7.36
CA ILE A 41 -7.46 -3.62 -6.09
C ILE A 41 -7.85 -2.70 -4.92
N PHE A 42 -7.43 -1.44 -4.94
CA PHE A 42 -7.73 -0.46 -3.89
C PHE A 42 -8.82 0.54 -4.29
N GLY A 43 -9.77 0.09 -5.10
CA GLY A 43 -10.83 0.93 -5.67
C GLY A 43 -11.78 1.58 -4.66
N ASP A 44 -11.94 0.99 -3.47
CA ASP A 44 -12.78 1.54 -2.40
C ASP A 44 -12.20 1.35 -0.99
N PHE A 45 -12.86 1.95 0.00
CA PHE A 45 -12.43 1.93 1.41
C PHE A 45 -12.50 0.52 2.03
N VAL A 46 -13.45 -0.31 1.60
CA VAL A 46 -13.64 -1.65 2.17
C VAL A 46 -12.47 -2.55 1.78
N ALA A 47 -12.04 -2.50 0.52
CA ALA A 47 -10.88 -3.24 0.06
C ALA A 47 -9.60 -2.84 0.82
N ILE A 48 -9.41 -1.55 1.07
CA ILE A 48 -8.27 -1.03 1.85
C ILE A 48 -8.34 -1.49 3.31
N GLU A 49 -9.52 -1.46 3.92
CA GLU A 49 -9.72 -1.94 5.29
C GLU A 49 -9.40 -3.43 5.42
N GLU A 50 -9.84 -4.25 4.46
CA GLU A 50 -9.58 -5.69 4.43
C GLU A 50 -8.08 -5.99 4.25
N GLU A 51 -7.41 -5.37 3.27
CA GLU A 51 -5.98 -5.56 3.02
C GLU A 51 -5.15 -5.24 4.28
N ILE A 52 -5.34 -4.03 4.84
CA ILE A 52 -4.61 -3.60 6.04
C ILE A 52 -4.94 -4.50 7.23
N GLY A 53 -6.19 -4.94 7.37
CA GLY A 53 -6.61 -5.88 8.41
C GLY A 53 -5.83 -7.19 8.33
N ASN A 54 -5.73 -7.78 7.15
CA ASN A 54 -5.00 -9.03 6.93
C ASN A 54 -3.50 -8.87 7.19
N LEU A 55 -2.88 -7.78 6.71
CA LEU A 55 -1.47 -7.49 6.95
C LEU A 55 -1.15 -7.29 8.44
N ILE A 56 -2.05 -6.66 9.20
CA ILE A 56 -1.92 -6.51 10.65
C ILE A 56 -1.98 -7.88 11.37
N GLU A 57 -2.87 -8.77 10.94
CA GLU A 57 -2.96 -10.11 11.52
C GLU A 57 -1.72 -10.96 11.22
N VAL A 58 -1.09 -10.76 10.07
CA VAL A 58 0.25 -11.30 9.75
C VAL A 58 1.34 -10.73 10.66
N LEU A 59 1.41 -9.41 10.84
CA LEU A 59 2.38 -8.79 11.76
C LEU A 59 2.24 -9.30 13.21
N LYS A 60 1.01 -9.49 13.66
CA LYS A 60 0.69 -10.06 14.98
C LYS A 60 1.01 -11.55 15.09
N GLY A 61 1.38 -12.21 13.99
CA GLY A 61 1.66 -13.64 13.94
C GLY A 61 0.42 -14.51 14.09
N LYS A 62 -0.78 -13.96 13.84
CA LYS A 62 -2.04 -14.74 13.84
C LYS A 62 -2.23 -15.48 12.51
N ILE A 63 -1.69 -14.93 11.43
CA ILE A 63 -1.63 -15.51 10.10
C ILE A 63 -0.15 -15.67 9.73
N THR A 64 0.23 -16.84 9.21
CA THR A 64 1.63 -17.11 8.85
C THR A 64 2.01 -16.48 7.50
N LEU A 65 1.10 -16.55 6.54
CA LEU A 65 1.27 -16.04 5.19
C LEU A 65 -0.08 -15.51 4.71
N TYR A 66 -0.08 -14.29 4.18
CA TYR A 66 -1.19 -13.69 3.48
C TYR A 66 -0.82 -13.53 2.01
N GLU A 67 -1.73 -13.96 1.13
CA GLU A 67 -1.59 -13.79 -0.31
C GLU A 67 -2.71 -12.87 -0.80
N GLY A 68 -2.32 -11.80 -1.48
CA GLY A 68 -3.20 -10.83 -2.10
C GLY A 68 -2.68 -10.46 -3.49
N GLY A 69 -2.94 -9.23 -3.90
CA GLY A 69 -2.62 -8.76 -5.24
C GLY A 69 -3.81 -8.83 -6.18
N GLY A 70 -3.54 -8.73 -7.48
CA GLY A 70 -4.59 -8.65 -8.50
C GLY A 70 -4.01 -8.66 -9.90
N ASN A 71 -4.57 -7.85 -10.80
CA ASN A 71 -4.29 -7.95 -12.24
C ASN A 71 -2.87 -7.51 -12.67
N VAL A 72 -2.05 -7.00 -11.74
CA VAL A 72 -0.73 -6.43 -12.04
C VAL A 72 0.42 -7.06 -11.26
N ASN A 73 0.14 -7.69 -10.13
CA ASN A 73 1.14 -8.40 -9.34
C ASN A 73 0.51 -9.39 -8.35
N LEU A 74 1.32 -10.37 -7.95
CA LEU A 74 1.07 -11.21 -6.78
C LEU A 74 1.74 -10.58 -5.57
N ILE A 75 1.01 -10.47 -4.46
CA ILE A 75 1.51 -9.91 -3.21
C ILE A 75 1.51 -11.02 -2.17
N LYS A 76 2.67 -11.32 -1.60
CA LYS A 76 2.81 -12.32 -0.53
C LYS A 76 3.41 -11.66 0.69
N SER A 77 2.75 -11.76 1.83
CA SER A 77 3.20 -11.14 3.07
C SER A 77 3.32 -12.16 4.18
N ASP A 78 4.50 -12.26 4.77
CA ASP A 78 4.72 -12.88 6.06
C ASP A 78 4.96 -11.81 7.14
N LYS A 79 5.28 -12.24 8.37
CA LYS A 79 5.49 -11.32 9.49
C LYS A 79 6.64 -10.33 9.25
N SER A 80 7.63 -10.72 8.47
CA SER A 80 8.86 -9.96 8.25
C SER A 80 8.81 -9.17 6.96
N PHE A 81 8.41 -9.80 5.85
CA PHE A 81 8.49 -9.22 4.52
C PHE A 81 7.20 -9.37 3.71
N THR A 82 6.96 -8.36 2.88
CA THR A 82 6.03 -8.40 1.76
C THR A 82 6.82 -8.45 0.46
N THR A 83 6.53 -9.45 -0.35
CA THR A 83 7.09 -9.63 -1.70
C THR A 83 6.02 -9.32 -2.75
N PHE A 84 6.42 -8.55 -3.76
CA PHE A 84 5.65 -8.25 -4.96
C PHE A 84 6.29 -8.97 -6.13
N GLU A 85 5.52 -9.74 -6.88
CA GLU A 85 5.95 -10.42 -8.09
C GLU A 85 5.17 -9.88 -9.29
N ASP A 86 5.88 -9.42 -10.32
CA ASP A 86 5.29 -9.02 -11.60
C ASP A 86 4.78 -10.28 -12.33
N ILE A 87 3.48 -10.29 -12.65
CA ILE A 87 2.86 -11.44 -13.32
C ILE A 87 3.09 -11.44 -14.85
N PHE A 88 3.66 -10.37 -15.39
CA PHE A 88 3.94 -10.22 -16.81
C PHE A 88 5.42 -10.40 -17.16
N ALA A 89 6.29 -10.53 -16.16
CA ALA A 89 7.71 -10.78 -16.40
C ALA A 89 7.94 -12.14 -17.08
N GLU A 90 8.86 -12.17 -18.05
CA GLU A 90 9.30 -13.44 -18.65
C GLU A 90 10.13 -14.25 -17.64
N GLU A 91 10.15 -15.59 -17.76
CA GLU A 91 10.82 -16.50 -16.81
C GLU A 91 12.32 -16.17 -16.59
N ASP A 92 12.93 -15.43 -17.51
CA ASP A 92 14.35 -15.11 -17.53
C ASP A 92 14.67 -13.68 -17.02
N GLU A 93 13.66 -12.90 -16.62
CA GLU A 93 13.86 -11.52 -16.15
C GLU A 93 14.29 -11.48 -14.68
N GLU A 94 15.55 -11.09 -14.46
CA GLU A 94 16.17 -10.92 -13.12
C GLU A 94 15.49 -9.83 -12.24
N ASP A 95 14.59 -9.03 -12.82
CA ASP A 95 13.96 -7.84 -12.19
C ASP A 95 12.44 -7.96 -12.04
N SER A 96 11.92 -9.16 -11.78
CA SER A 96 10.48 -9.42 -11.63
C SER A 96 9.93 -9.27 -10.21
N THR A 97 10.77 -9.03 -9.20
CA THR A 97 10.33 -8.97 -7.79
C THR A 97 10.81 -7.75 -7.02
N CYS A 98 10.01 -7.32 -6.06
CA CYS A 98 10.33 -6.31 -5.05
C CYS A 98 10.02 -6.87 -3.66
N GLU A 99 10.89 -6.63 -2.69
CA GLU A 99 10.71 -7.05 -1.30
C GLU A 99 10.87 -5.85 -0.37
N ILE A 100 9.98 -5.76 0.63
CA ILE A 100 9.94 -4.68 1.62
C ILE A 100 9.50 -5.26 2.97
N GLU A 101 9.90 -4.66 4.10
CA GLU A 101 9.37 -5.10 5.39
C GLU A 101 7.84 -4.93 5.43
N THR A 102 7.11 -5.93 5.91
CA THR A 102 5.63 -5.92 5.97
C THR A 102 5.13 -4.69 6.74
N LEU A 103 5.83 -4.30 7.80
CA LEU A 103 5.54 -3.11 8.57
C LEU A 103 5.66 -1.82 7.74
N GLU A 104 6.70 -1.72 6.90
CA GLU A 104 6.91 -0.57 6.02
C GLU A 104 5.87 -0.53 4.90
N TYR A 105 5.50 -1.69 4.35
CA TYR A 105 4.42 -1.76 3.37
C TYR A 105 3.09 -1.24 3.92
N ILE A 106 2.69 -1.64 5.13
CA ILE A 106 1.45 -1.13 5.75
C ILE A 106 1.51 0.39 5.96
N LYS A 107 2.66 0.94 6.37
CA LYS A 107 2.82 2.40 6.51
C LYS A 107 2.65 3.12 5.17
N ILE A 108 3.22 2.58 4.10
CA ILE A 108 3.07 3.10 2.74
C ILE A 108 1.59 3.07 2.33
N LEU A 109 0.91 1.94 2.52
CA LEU A 109 -0.50 1.77 2.17
C LEU A 109 -1.41 2.75 2.94
N LEU A 110 -1.16 2.95 4.24
CA LEU A 110 -1.91 3.92 5.05
C LEU A 110 -1.69 5.37 4.61
N ILE A 111 -0.44 5.73 4.27
CA ILE A 111 -0.11 7.08 3.81
C ILE A 111 -0.71 7.34 2.43
N TRP A 112 -0.58 6.39 1.51
CA TRP A 112 -1.23 6.45 0.21
C TRP A 112 -2.75 6.59 0.34
N ALA A 113 -3.39 5.74 1.14
CA ALA A 113 -4.84 5.77 1.33
C ALA A 113 -5.29 7.13 1.89
N LYS A 114 -4.59 7.66 2.89
CA LYS A 114 -4.88 8.97 3.48
C LYS A 114 -4.91 10.07 2.42
N GLU A 115 -3.85 10.17 1.63
CA GLU A 115 -3.73 11.18 0.59
C GLU A 115 -4.77 10.97 -0.52
N ASN A 116 -5.04 9.72 -0.90
CA ASN A 116 -6.01 9.39 -1.94
C ASN A 116 -7.44 9.78 -1.54
N PHE A 117 -7.89 9.45 -0.32
CA PHE A 117 -9.20 9.87 0.18
C PHE A 117 -9.31 11.38 0.35
N GLN A 118 -8.26 12.05 0.83
CA GLN A 118 -8.24 13.51 0.92
C GLN A 118 -8.37 14.16 -0.46
N TYR A 119 -7.60 13.67 -1.43
CA TYR A 119 -7.60 14.20 -2.78
C TYR A 119 -8.94 13.97 -3.49
N LYS A 120 -9.49 12.75 -3.43
CA LYS A 120 -10.82 12.43 -3.98
C LYS A 120 -11.92 13.29 -3.36
N SER A 121 -11.85 13.56 -2.05
CA SER A 121 -12.80 14.45 -1.37
C SER A 121 -12.68 15.90 -1.87
N GLN A 122 -11.46 16.43 -2.00
CA GLN A 122 -11.21 17.79 -2.53
C GLN A 122 -11.71 17.95 -3.97
N ARG A 123 -11.63 16.89 -4.77
CA ARG A 123 -12.12 16.85 -6.16
C ARG A 123 -13.62 16.58 -6.28
N GLY A 124 -14.32 16.30 -5.17
CA GLY A 124 -15.75 15.99 -5.16
C GLY A 124 -16.08 14.62 -5.77
N VAL A 125 -15.11 13.70 -5.84
CA VAL A 125 -15.27 12.34 -6.36
C VAL A 125 -15.99 11.45 -5.34
N ILE A 126 -15.78 11.70 -4.05
CA ILE A 126 -16.44 11.02 -2.93
C ILE A 126 -17.12 12.04 -2.01
N LEU A 127 -18.08 11.58 -1.21
CA LEU A 127 -18.74 12.46 -0.23
C LEU A 127 -17.76 12.86 0.87
N LYS A 128 -17.95 14.05 1.44
CA LYS A 128 -17.09 14.56 2.51
C LYS A 128 -17.19 13.68 3.76
N GLU A 129 -18.40 13.22 4.08
CA GLU A 129 -18.67 12.35 5.21
C GLU A 129 -18.00 10.98 5.04
N GLU A 130 -17.99 10.42 3.83
CA GLU A 130 -17.28 9.18 3.51
C GLU A 130 -15.77 9.33 3.68
N ALA A 131 -15.22 10.45 3.18
CA ALA A 131 -13.81 10.76 3.34
C ALA A 131 -13.42 10.94 4.82
N GLU A 132 -14.24 11.63 5.61
CA GLU A 132 -13.99 11.83 7.05
C GLU A 132 -13.96 10.50 7.81
N LEU A 133 -14.89 9.59 7.54
CA LEU A 133 -14.90 8.25 8.14
C LEU A 133 -13.65 7.44 7.79
N ALA A 134 -13.26 7.46 6.51
CA ALA A 134 -12.05 6.78 6.06
C ALA A 134 -10.79 7.36 6.74
N LEU A 135 -10.68 8.70 6.79
CA LEU A 135 -9.52 9.36 7.39
C LEU A 135 -9.41 9.12 8.90
N ASP A 136 -10.52 9.11 9.61
CA ASP A 136 -10.54 8.79 11.04
C ASP A 136 -10.06 7.36 11.30
N TRP A 137 -10.50 6.40 10.48
CA TRP A 137 -10.05 5.02 10.58
C TRP A 137 -8.56 4.89 10.23
N ILE A 138 -8.11 5.51 9.13
CA ILE A 138 -6.71 5.47 8.68
C ILE A 138 -5.78 6.06 9.75
N ASN A 139 -6.14 7.20 10.35
CA ASN A 139 -5.33 7.82 11.41
C ASN A 139 -5.25 6.92 12.66
N LYS A 140 -6.35 6.26 13.06
CA LYS A 140 -6.33 5.30 14.18
C LYS A 140 -5.42 4.10 13.88
N LYS A 141 -5.49 3.58 12.65
CA LYS A 141 -4.65 2.45 12.22
C LYS A 141 -3.18 2.80 12.12
N TYR A 142 -2.86 4.00 11.67
CA TYR A 142 -1.48 4.48 11.66
C TYR A 142 -0.89 4.55 13.07
N ILE A 143 -1.67 4.93 14.09
CA ILE A 143 -1.25 4.92 15.49
C ILE A 143 -0.99 3.48 15.97
N GLU A 144 -1.91 2.55 15.69
CA GLU A 144 -1.76 1.12 16.01
C GLU A 144 -0.45 0.55 15.43
N ILE A 145 -0.13 0.88 14.19
CA ILE A 145 1.11 0.44 13.52
C ILE A 145 2.36 1.06 14.18
N CYS A 146 2.34 2.33 14.55
CA CYS A 146 3.46 2.95 15.26
C CYS A 146 3.68 2.33 16.65
N GLU A 147 2.61 1.88 17.31
CA GLU A 147 2.70 1.17 18.59
C GLU A 147 3.32 -0.23 18.43
N ILE A 148 3.00 -0.93 17.33
CA ILE A 148 3.61 -2.23 16.99
C ILE A 148 5.10 -2.07 16.68
N GLU A 149 5.49 -1.01 15.94
CA GLU A 149 6.89 -0.71 15.63
C GLU A 149 7.75 -0.48 16.88
N SER A 150 7.14 0.05 17.95
CA SER A 150 7.84 0.42 19.18
C SER A 150 8.06 -0.75 20.16
N GLN A 151 7.61 -1.96 19.81
CA GLN A 151 7.74 -3.19 20.62
C GLN A 151 8.95 -4.02 20.23
#